data_AF-A0A955PFP5-F1
#
_entry.id   AF-A0A955PFP5-F1
#
_cell.length_a   1.000
_cell.length_b   1.000
_cell.length_c   1.000
_cell.angle_alpha   90.00
_cell.angle_beta   90.00
_cell.angle_gamma   90.00
#
_symmetry.space_group_name_H-M   'P 1'
#
loop_
_entity.id
_entity.type
_entity.pdbx_description
1 polymer ?
#
loop_
_entity_poly.entity_id
_entity_poly.type
_entity_poly.pdbx_seq_one_letter_code
_entity_poly.pdbx_strand_id
1 'polypeptide(L)'
;YVMAGDLVNRGAERDDWDVYFENAEGVFDHRQVVPCPGNHEYHGGDCTLYREHFALPTNGSPNIHEENSYVMEYSNAIFIVLDSNLEPETQTEWLEEQLKNTDKTWKFVVYHHPAYSSGPSRDNPEIRKLWGDIFDKYHVDIALQGHDHAYLRTYPMYDQKRVETAADGTIYIVSVSGTKFYDQGDFDYKEFGMTKVATYQVLDILISGDKLIYR
;
A
#
# COMPACT_ATOMS: atom_id res chain seq x y z
N TYR A 1 -9.56 -6.51 -5.04
CA TYR A 1 -8.13 -6.79 -4.83
C TYR A 1 -7.41 -5.48 -4.62
N VAL A 2 -6.66 -5.34 -3.55
CA VAL A 2 -5.78 -4.17 -3.33
C VAL A 2 -4.39 -4.55 -3.79
N MET A 3 -3.77 -3.72 -4.64
CA MET A 3 -2.47 -3.99 -5.25
C MET A 3 -1.53 -2.82 -4.93
N ALA A 4 -0.46 -3.06 -4.17
CA ALA A 4 0.44 -2.02 -3.68
C ALA A 4 1.57 -1.65 -4.66
N GLY A 5 1.27 -1.53 -5.96
CA GLY A 5 2.22 -1.12 -7.01
C GLY A 5 2.97 -2.24 -7.73
N ASP A 6 3.71 -1.85 -8.76
CA ASP A 6 4.43 -2.71 -9.71
C ASP A 6 3.51 -3.77 -10.33
N LEU A 7 2.44 -3.30 -10.97
CA LEU A 7 1.47 -4.14 -11.67
C LEU A 7 2.08 -4.77 -12.93
N VAL A 8 2.94 -4.00 -13.60
CA VAL A 8 3.71 -4.40 -14.78
C VAL A 8 5.19 -4.14 -14.57
N ASN A 9 6.07 -4.77 -15.35
CA ASN A 9 7.51 -4.52 -15.23
C ASN A 9 7.94 -3.21 -15.92
N ARG A 10 7.22 -2.77 -16.95
CA ARG A 10 7.55 -1.56 -17.71
C ARG A 10 6.28 -0.77 -18.02
N GLY A 11 6.03 0.26 -17.21
CA GLY A 11 4.80 1.05 -17.25
C GLY A 11 4.53 1.74 -18.57
N ALA A 12 5.56 2.13 -19.34
CA ALA A 12 5.39 2.75 -20.65
C ALA A 12 5.22 1.75 -21.82
N GLU A 13 5.34 0.44 -21.57
CA GLU A 13 5.28 -0.59 -22.62
C GLU A 13 3.90 -1.24 -22.65
N ARG A 14 3.12 -0.97 -23.71
CA ARG A 14 1.76 -1.52 -23.86
C ARG A 14 1.71 -3.05 -23.81
N ASP A 15 2.72 -3.72 -24.35
CA ASP A 15 2.79 -5.19 -24.36
C ASP A 15 2.76 -5.79 -22.94
N ASP A 16 3.37 -5.12 -21.95
CA ASP A 16 3.33 -5.59 -20.56
C ASP A 16 1.90 -5.49 -19.97
N TRP A 17 1.17 -4.43 -20.32
CA TRP A 17 -0.23 -4.23 -19.91
C TRP A 17 -1.18 -5.21 -20.58
N ASP A 18 -1.02 -5.47 -21.87
CA ASP A 18 -1.83 -6.44 -22.62
C ASP A 18 -1.68 -7.83 -22.00
N VAL A 19 -0.45 -8.25 -21.71
CA VAL A 19 -0.17 -9.53 -21.03
C VAL A 19 -0.74 -9.55 -19.61
N TYR A 20 -0.65 -8.45 -18.86
CA TYR A 20 -1.20 -8.34 -17.51
C TYR A 20 -2.73 -8.55 -17.51
N PHE A 21 -3.47 -7.88 -18.40
CA PHE A 21 -4.91 -8.01 -18.47
C PHE A 21 -5.37 -9.35 -19.07
N GLU A 22 -4.64 -9.90 -20.05
CA GLU A 22 -4.92 -11.25 -20.58
C GLU A 22 -4.80 -12.31 -19.48
N ASN A 23 -3.75 -12.25 -18.65
CA ASN A 23 -3.55 -13.21 -17.57
C ASN A 23 -4.50 -12.99 -16.36
N ALA A 24 -5.19 -11.85 -16.31
CA ALA A 24 -6.15 -11.52 -15.27
C ALA A 24 -7.62 -11.73 -15.69
N GLU A 25 -7.86 -12.27 -16.90
CA GLU A 25 -9.19 -12.64 -17.37
C GLU A 25 -9.91 -13.56 -16.37
N GLY A 26 -11.21 -13.32 -16.15
CA GLY A 26 -12.01 -14.04 -15.15
C GLY A 26 -11.82 -13.57 -13.71
N VAL A 27 -10.83 -12.71 -13.42
CA VAL A 27 -10.61 -12.12 -12.09
C VAL A 27 -10.96 -10.62 -12.09
N PHE A 28 -10.26 -9.81 -12.88
CA PHE A 28 -10.42 -8.34 -12.84
C PHE A 28 -11.66 -7.84 -13.58
N ASP A 29 -12.25 -8.67 -14.43
CA ASP A 29 -13.55 -8.45 -15.08
C ASP A 29 -14.75 -8.73 -14.15
N HIS A 30 -14.54 -9.44 -13.04
CA HIS A 30 -15.60 -9.79 -12.07
C HIS A 30 -15.40 -9.18 -10.67
N ARG A 31 -14.22 -8.64 -10.38
CA ARG A 31 -13.86 -8.10 -9.07
C ARG A 31 -13.14 -6.77 -9.21
N GLN A 32 -13.54 -5.80 -8.38
CA GLN A 32 -12.88 -4.51 -8.31
C GLN A 32 -11.40 -4.66 -7.95
N VAL A 33 -10.55 -3.93 -8.67
CA VAL A 33 -9.13 -3.76 -8.38
C VAL A 33 -8.91 -2.36 -7.82
N VAL A 34 -8.08 -2.25 -6.78
CA VAL A 34 -7.68 -1.02 -6.12
C VAL A 34 -6.17 -0.91 -6.28
N PRO A 35 -5.71 -0.35 -7.41
CA PRO A 35 -4.28 -0.29 -7.69
C PRO A 35 -3.64 0.96 -7.07
N CYS A 36 -2.41 0.79 -6.59
CA CYS A 36 -1.46 1.86 -6.28
C CYS A 36 -0.41 1.90 -7.39
N PRO A 37 0.12 3.06 -7.81
CA PRO A 37 1.28 3.09 -8.68
C PRO A 37 2.55 2.70 -7.90
N GLY A 38 3.38 1.84 -8.49
CA GLY A 38 4.75 1.54 -8.06
C GLY A 38 5.78 2.18 -8.97
N ASN A 39 7.07 1.93 -8.72
CA ASN A 39 8.12 2.55 -9.52
C ASN A 39 8.17 2.01 -10.94
N HIS A 40 7.71 0.79 -11.16
CA HIS A 40 7.66 0.22 -12.50
C HIS A 40 6.59 0.87 -13.39
N GLU A 41 5.53 1.44 -12.83
CA GLU A 41 4.55 2.25 -13.59
C GLU A 41 5.18 3.53 -14.17
N TYR A 42 6.25 4.04 -13.54
CA TYR A 42 7.02 5.20 -13.99
C TYR A 42 8.24 4.85 -14.88
N HIS A 43 8.49 3.56 -15.13
CA HIS A 43 9.57 3.18 -16.04
C HIS A 43 9.25 3.61 -17.48
N GLY A 44 10.07 4.50 -18.02
CA GLY A 44 9.88 5.09 -19.34
C GLY A 44 9.23 6.47 -19.33
N GLY A 45 8.92 7.04 -18.15
CA GLY A 45 8.44 8.41 -18.01
C GLY A 45 7.29 8.53 -17.02
N ASP A 46 6.28 9.33 -17.38
CA ASP A 46 5.06 9.46 -16.59
C ASP A 46 4.24 8.17 -16.62
N CYS A 47 3.48 7.89 -15.56
CA CYS A 47 2.66 6.69 -15.40
C CYS A 47 1.36 6.72 -16.23
N THR A 48 1.41 7.25 -17.45
CA THR A 48 0.24 7.52 -18.28
C THR A 48 -0.58 6.27 -18.59
N LEU A 49 0.06 5.15 -18.97
CA LEU A 49 -0.69 3.93 -19.29
C LEU A 49 -1.41 3.35 -18.07
N TYR A 50 -0.85 3.49 -16.87
CA TYR A 50 -1.56 3.12 -15.64
C TYR A 50 -2.90 3.86 -15.53
N ARG A 51 -2.88 5.19 -15.76
CA ARG A 51 -4.11 6.01 -15.72
C ARG A 51 -5.05 5.73 -16.89
N GLU A 52 -4.53 5.44 -18.07
CA GLU A 52 -5.36 5.09 -19.23
C GLU A 52 -6.05 3.73 -19.09
N HIS A 53 -5.44 2.78 -18.35
CA HIS A 53 -5.98 1.44 -18.18
C HIS A 53 -6.93 1.29 -16.98
N PHE A 54 -6.84 2.16 -15.97
CA PHE A 54 -7.73 2.11 -14.80
C PHE A 54 -8.61 3.36 -14.70
N ALA A 55 -9.92 3.16 -14.53
CA ALA A 55 -10.82 4.23 -14.14
C ALA A 55 -10.72 4.46 -12.62
N LEU A 56 -9.88 5.41 -12.22
CA LEU A 56 -9.58 5.68 -10.81
C LEU A 56 -10.42 6.86 -10.27
N PRO A 57 -10.73 6.90 -8.97
CA PRO A 57 -11.32 8.09 -8.38
C PRO A 57 -10.36 9.28 -8.47
N THR A 58 -10.90 10.48 -8.65
CA THR A 58 -10.14 11.74 -8.75
C THR A 58 -10.27 12.60 -7.49
N ASN A 59 -10.43 11.96 -6.33
CA ASN A 59 -10.59 12.60 -5.02
C ASN A 59 -9.27 12.65 -4.21
N GLY A 60 -8.14 12.58 -4.91
CA GLY A 60 -6.78 12.56 -4.37
C GLY A 60 -6.25 13.88 -3.83
N SER A 61 -4.96 13.87 -3.50
CA SER A 61 -4.22 15.09 -3.17
C SER A 61 -4.25 16.07 -4.36
N PRO A 62 -4.57 17.36 -4.11
CA PRO A 62 -4.62 18.37 -5.16
C PRO A 62 -3.24 18.79 -5.67
N ASN A 63 -2.15 18.34 -5.03
CA ASN A 63 -0.78 18.73 -5.37
C ASN A 63 -0.11 17.76 -6.35
N ILE A 64 -0.78 16.67 -6.73
CA ILE A 64 -0.29 15.68 -7.68
C ILE A 64 -1.36 15.40 -8.74
N HIS A 65 -1.09 14.51 -9.69
CA HIS A 65 -2.11 14.12 -10.66
C HIS A 65 -3.31 13.46 -9.97
N GLU A 66 -4.53 13.82 -10.38
CA GLU A 66 -5.77 13.51 -9.65
C GLU A 66 -6.07 12.01 -9.50
N GLU A 67 -5.50 11.16 -10.36
CA GLU A 67 -5.67 9.70 -10.37
C GLU A 67 -4.53 8.93 -9.65
N ASN A 68 -3.51 9.63 -9.14
CA ASN A 68 -2.33 8.98 -8.54
C ASN A 68 -2.48 8.71 -7.05
N SER A 69 -3.35 9.46 -6.37
CA SER A 69 -3.77 9.21 -5.00
C SER A 69 -5.29 9.32 -4.95
N TYR A 70 -5.94 8.54 -4.09
CA TYR A 70 -7.39 8.57 -3.97
C TYR A 70 -7.86 7.84 -2.71
N VAL A 71 -9.14 8.05 -2.38
CA VAL A 71 -9.81 7.35 -1.28
C VAL A 71 -10.90 6.45 -1.82
N MET A 72 -11.00 5.26 -1.23
CA MET A 72 -12.10 4.34 -1.41
C MET A 72 -12.67 3.92 -0.07
N GLU A 73 -13.97 4.00 0.08
CA GLU A 73 -14.67 3.46 1.24
C GLU A 73 -15.30 2.11 0.90
N TYR A 74 -15.20 1.17 1.83
CA TYR A 74 -15.84 -0.13 1.72
C TYR A 74 -16.41 -0.53 3.07
N SER A 75 -17.74 -0.44 3.22
CA SER A 75 -18.44 -0.67 4.49
C SER A 75 -17.93 0.26 5.61
N ASN A 76 -17.50 -0.29 6.75
CA ASN A 76 -16.91 0.44 7.87
C ASN A 76 -15.38 0.59 7.76
N ALA A 77 -14.83 0.51 6.54
CA ALA A 77 -13.41 0.71 6.26
C ALA A 77 -13.16 1.83 5.23
N ILE A 78 -12.01 2.49 5.38
CA ILE A 78 -11.44 3.45 4.42
C ILE A 78 -10.08 2.92 3.93
N PHE A 79 -9.86 3.00 2.63
CA PHE A 79 -8.59 2.72 1.96
C PHE A 79 -8.09 4.02 1.34
N ILE A 80 -6.92 4.48 1.77
CA ILE A 80 -6.27 5.68 1.24
C ILE A 80 -5.07 5.22 0.42
N VAL A 81 -5.11 5.46 -0.89
CA VAL A 81 -4.03 5.11 -1.82
C VAL A 81 -3.15 6.34 -2.03
N LEU A 82 -1.84 6.18 -1.85
CA LEU A 82 -0.84 7.23 -1.98
C LEU A 82 0.20 6.83 -3.04
N ASP A 83 0.71 7.83 -3.75
CA ASP A 83 1.80 7.66 -4.71
C ASP A 83 3.16 7.92 -4.05
N SER A 84 3.80 6.86 -3.58
CA SER A 84 5.13 6.95 -2.97
C SER A 84 6.28 7.13 -3.96
N ASN A 85 6.02 7.30 -5.27
CA ASN A 85 7.04 7.70 -6.23
C ASN A 85 7.31 9.21 -6.22
N LEU A 86 6.37 9.96 -5.64
CA LEU A 86 6.44 11.41 -5.48
C LEU A 86 6.84 11.75 -4.04
N GLU A 87 7.32 12.99 -3.84
CA GLU A 87 7.71 13.46 -2.51
C GLU A 87 6.53 13.38 -1.52
N PRO A 88 6.69 12.71 -0.35
CA PRO A 88 5.59 12.47 0.58
C PRO A 88 4.84 13.74 1.00
N GLU A 89 5.55 14.87 1.13
CA GLU A 89 5.02 16.20 1.49
C GLU A 89 3.89 16.66 0.58
N THR A 90 3.91 16.27 -0.69
CA THR A 90 2.86 16.64 -1.65
C THR A 90 1.51 16.03 -1.28
N GLN A 91 1.48 14.98 -0.49
CA GLN A 91 0.26 14.25 -0.11
C GLN A 91 -0.02 14.30 1.41
N THR A 92 0.94 14.74 2.23
CA THR A 92 0.87 14.73 3.70
C THR A 92 -0.35 15.49 4.26
N GLU A 93 -0.59 16.73 3.83
CA GLU A 93 -1.73 17.52 4.33
C GLU A 93 -3.06 16.87 3.95
N TRP A 94 -3.19 16.44 2.70
CA TRP A 94 -4.39 15.74 2.22
C TRP A 94 -4.64 14.43 2.97
N LEU A 95 -3.60 13.61 3.19
CA LEU A 95 -3.68 12.37 3.96
C LEU A 95 -4.19 12.64 5.39
N GLU A 96 -3.65 13.65 6.06
CA GLU A 96 -4.10 14.06 7.39
C GLU A 96 -5.58 14.49 7.36
N GLU A 97 -6.01 15.25 6.35
CA GLU A 97 -7.42 15.63 6.20
C GLU A 97 -8.35 14.43 6.01
N GLN A 98 -7.96 13.44 5.23
CA GLN A 98 -8.77 12.23 5.04
C GLN A 98 -8.92 11.45 6.35
N LEU A 99 -7.83 11.26 7.09
CA LEU A 99 -7.82 10.52 8.35
C LEU A 99 -8.51 11.29 9.50
N LYS A 100 -8.44 12.61 9.49
CA LYS A 100 -9.10 13.47 10.49
C LYS A 100 -10.62 13.48 10.34
N ASN A 101 -11.12 13.43 9.10
CA ASN A 101 -12.54 13.62 8.80
C ASN A 101 -13.32 12.31 8.60
N THR A 102 -12.64 11.16 8.61
CA THR A 102 -13.30 9.86 8.46
C THR A 102 -13.92 9.38 9.76
N ASP A 103 -15.08 8.73 9.68
CA ASP A 103 -15.77 8.05 10.77
C ASP A 103 -15.62 6.51 10.69
N LYS A 104 -14.81 6.00 9.74
CA LYS A 104 -14.64 4.55 9.55
C LYS A 104 -13.87 3.93 10.71
N THR A 105 -14.34 2.75 11.11
CA THR A 105 -13.68 1.90 12.11
C THR A 105 -12.27 1.55 11.64
N TRP A 106 -12.16 0.95 10.45
CA TRP A 106 -10.90 0.41 9.94
C TRP A 106 -10.26 1.34 8.92
N LYS A 107 -8.99 1.67 9.12
CA LYS A 107 -8.20 2.60 8.30
C LYS A 107 -7.02 1.86 7.70
N PHE A 108 -7.01 1.80 6.38
CA PHE A 108 -5.95 1.20 5.59
C PHE A 108 -5.28 2.27 4.74
N VAL A 109 -3.95 2.27 4.72
CA VAL A 109 -3.18 3.12 3.80
C VAL A 109 -2.37 2.22 2.89
N VAL A 110 -2.39 2.50 1.58
CA VAL A 110 -1.77 1.67 0.54
C VAL A 110 -0.78 2.53 -0.23
N TYR A 111 0.48 2.09 -0.27
CA TYR A 111 1.55 2.80 -0.99
C TYR A 111 2.68 1.84 -1.32
N HIS A 112 3.45 2.12 -2.37
CA HIS A 112 4.40 1.15 -2.90
C HIS A 112 5.68 1.00 -2.07
N HIS A 113 6.40 2.10 -1.81
CA HIS A 113 7.70 2.08 -1.14
C HIS A 113 7.56 1.96 0.39
N PRO A 114 8.12 0.92 1.03
CA PRO A 114 7.81 0.61 2.41
C PRO A 114 8.47 1.57 3.42
N ALA A 115 7.68 2.07 4.37
CA ALA A 115 8.15 2.80 5.55
C ALA A 115 9.01 1.92 6.46
N TYR A 116 8.72 0.62 6.53
CA TYR A 116 9.54 -0.41 7.17
C TYR A 116 9.90 -1.48 6.14
N SER A 117 11.08 -1.32 5.56
CA SER A 117 11.61 -2.18 4.50
C SER A 117 11.87 -3.61 4.98
N SER A 118 11.67 -4.59 4.11
CA SER A 118 12.19 -5.95 4.32
C SER A 118 13.62 -6.10 3.77
N GLY A 119 14.01 -5.27 2.80
CA GLY A 119 15.36 -5.23 2.25
C GLY A 119 16.34 -4.51 3.19
N PRO A 120 17.59 -5.00 3.31
CA PRO A 120 18.59 -4.45 4.25
C PRO A 120 19.02 -3.00 3.95
N SER A 121 18.79 -2.50 2.73
CA SER A 121 19.29 -1.20 2.25
C SER A 121 18.25 -0.40 1.46
N ARG A 122 16.96 -0.63 1.73
CA ARG A 122 15.84 -0.02 0.98
C ARG A 122 14.91 0.79 1.89
N ASP A 123 15.45 1.28 3.00
CA ASP A 123 14.65 2.03 3.97
C ASP A 123 14.18 3.38 3.42
N ASN A 124 12.98 3.81 3.82
CA ASN A 124 12.35 5.06 3.38
C ASN A 124 12.01 5.94 4.60
N PRO A 125 13.02 6.58 5.24
CA PRO A 125 12.84 7.28 6.51
C PRO A 125 11.94 8.51 6.40
N GLU A 126 11.93 9.23 5.27
CA GLU A 126 11.04 10.40 5.10
C GLU A 126 9.57 9.99 5.01
N ILE A 127 9.25 8.87 4.34
CA ILE A 127 7.89 8.29 4.38
C ILE A 127 7.51 7.96 5.82
N ARG A 128 8.39 7.25 6.55
CA ARG A 128 8.13 6.85 7.94
C ARG A 128 7.91 8.06 8.85
N LYS A 129 8.66 9.14 8.64
CA LYS A 129 8.54 10.37 9.42
C LYS A 129 7.27 11.15 9.08
N LEU A 130 7.00 11.41 7.80
CA LEU A 130 5.90 12.29 7.40
C LEU A 130 4.54 11.62 7.47
N TRP A 131 4.44 10.38 6.98
CA TRP A 131 3.18 9.64 6.99
C TRP A 131 3.01 8.83 8.26
N GLY A 132 4.09 8.24 8.80
CA GLY A 132 4.01 7.47 10.05
C GLY A 132 3.54 8.29 11.25
N ASP A 133 3.98 9.54 11.39
CA ASP A 133 3.49 10.43 12.45
C ASP A 133 1.97 10.70 12.33
N ILE A 134 1.44 10.77 11.10
CA ILE A 134 0.01 10.90 10.85
C ILE A 134 -0.72 9.59 11.15
N PHE A 135 -0.14 8.45 10.77
CA PHE A 135 -0.69 7.12 11.05
C PHE A 135 -0.84 6.91 12.56
N ASP A 136 0.18 7.31 13.33
CA ASP A 136 0.17 7.25 14.79
C ASP A 136 -0.87 8.20 15.40
N LYS A 137 -1.02 9.41 14.85
CA LYS A 137 -1.97 10.42 15.34
C LYS A 137 -3.43 10.02 15.15
N TYR A 138 -3.77 9.39 14.03
CA TYR A 138 -5.15 9.05 13.67
C TYR A 138 -5.47 7.55 13.73
N HIS A 139 -4.51 6.75 14.20
CA HIS A 139 -4.58 5.30 14.32
C HIS A 139 -4.96 4.61 13.00
N VAL A 140 -4.00 4.51 12.09
CA VAL A 140 -4.08 3.62 10.93
C VAL A 140 -3.88 2.18 11.42
N ASP A 141 -4.77 1.27 11.04
CA ASP A 141 -4.69 -0.11 11.51
C ASP A 141 -3.59 -0.88 10.75
N ILE A 142 -3.59 -0.76 9.43
CA ILE A 142 -2.65 -1.47 8.55
C ILE A 142 -2.18 -0.58 7.40
N ALA A 143 -0.86 -0.49 7.24
CA ALA A 143 -0.20 0.05 6.05
C ALA A 143 0.21 -1.09 5.10
N LEU A 144 -0.37 -1.11 3.89
CA LEU A 144 -0.16 -2.15 2.88
C LEU A 144 0.85 -1.66 1.84
N GLN A 145 1.97 -2.38 1.71
CA GLN A 145 3.12 -1.96 0.91
C GLN A 145 3.65 -3.07 0.01
N GLY A 146 4.44 -2.67 -0.99
CA GLY A 146 5.08 -3.53 -1.97
C GLY A 146 6.58 -3.26 -2.06
N HIS A 147 7.09 -3.16 -3.29
CA HIS A 147 8.46 -2.78 -3.69
C HIS A 147 9.59 -3.73 -3.29
N ASP A 148 9.56 -4.22 -2.06
CA ASP A 148 10.49 -5.22 -1.59
C ASP A 148 9.94 -6.60 -1.88
N HIS A 149 10.71 -7.39 -2.61
CA HIS A 149 10.28 -8.68 -3.10
C HIS A 149 10.42 -9.78 -2.03
N ALA A 150 9.87 -9.54 -0.86
CA ALA A 150 9.75 -10.49 0.24
C ALA A 150 8.49 -10.15 1.06
N TYR A 151 8.02 -11.09 1.85
CA TYR A 151 6.96 -10.82 2.81
C TYR A 151 7.57 -10.33 4.12
N LEU A 152 7.04 -9.23 4.67
CA LEU A 152 7.33 -8.76 6.01
C LEU A 152 6.04 -8.26 6.67
N ARG A 153 5.81 -8.64 7.92
CA ARG A 153 4.84 -8.02 8.81
C ARG A 153 5.57 -7.50 10.04
N THR A 154 5.38 -6.24 10.34
CA THR A 154 5.95 -5.66 11.57
C THR A 154 5.17 -6.11 12.80
N TYR A 155 5.77 -5.96 13.98
CA TYR A 155 4.97 -5.74 15.18
C TYR A 155 4.10 -4.48 15.00
N PRO A 156 3.06 -4.25 15.82
CA PRO A 156 2.45 -2.93 15.90
C PRO A 156 3.51 -1.88 16.23
N MET A 157 3.53 -0.77 15.49
CA MET A 157 4.52 0.29 15.63
C MET A 157 3.85 1.62 15.99
N TYR A 158 4.46 2.35 16.91
CA TYR A 158 4.09 3.72 17.30
C TYR A 158 5.36 4.48 17.72
N ASP A 159 5.52 5.73 17.31
CA ASP A 159 6.73 6.53 17.55
C ASP A 159 8.00 5.76 17.13
N GLN A 160 7.89 5.07 15.99
CA GLN A 160 8.93 4.21 15.42
C GLN A 160 9.43 3.08 16.33
N LYS A 161 8.64 2.70 17.34
CA LYS A 161 8.95 1.64 18.30
C LYS A 161 7.88 0.58 18.27
N ARG A 162 8.27 -0.66 18.56
CA ARG A 162 7.33 -1.74 18.80
C ARG A 162 6.45 -1.40 20.00
N VAL A 163 5.15 -1.62 19.85
CA VAL A 163 4.17 -1.63 20.93
C VAL A 163 3.51 -3.01 21.04
N GLU A 164 2.82 -3.26 22.14
CA GLU A 164 2.38 -4.62 22.51
C GLU A 164 1.14 -5.08 21.74
N THR A 165 0.23 -4.17 21.40
CA THR A 165 -1.05 -4.54 20.78
C THR A 165 -1.33 -3.73 19.52
N ALA A 166 -2.11 -4.33 18.61
CA ALA A 166 -2.55 -3.66 17.38
C ALA A 166 -3.45 -2.44 17.65
N ALA A 167 -4.03 -2.32 18.84
CA ALA A 167 -4.81 -1.14 19.23
C ALA A 167 -3.91 0.07 19.59
N ASP A 168 -2.63 -0.16 19.84
CA ASP A 168 -1.69 0.87 20.28
C ASP A 168 -0.80 1.40 19.14
N GLY A 169 -0.84 0.79 17.95
CA GLY A 169 0.05 1.16 16.84
C GLY A 169 -0.31 0.52 15.51
N THR A 170 0.29 1.05 14.44
CA THR A 170 0.04 0.63 13.06
C THR A 170 0.84 -0.63 12.73
N ILE A 171 0.22 -1.60 12.04
CA ILE A 171 0.94 -2.75 11.48
C ILE A 171 1.32 -2.46 10.03
N TYR A 172 2.59 -2.64 9.69
CA TYR A 172 3.10 -2.43 8.34
C TYR A 172 3.35 -3.78 7.67
N ILE A 173 2.82 -3.93 6.47
CA ILE A 173 2.92 -5.17 5.69
C ILE A 173 3.61 -4.85 4.37
N VAL A 174 4.63 -5.64 4.07
CA VAL A 174 5.24 -5.75 2.74
C VAL A 174 4.81 -7.09 2.18
N SER A 175 4.29 -7.09 0.95
CA SER A 175 3.86 -8.30 0.26
C SER A 175 4.36 -8.33 -1.17
N VAL A 176 4.55 -9.55 -1.68
CA VAL A 176 4.93 -9.80 -3.07
C VAL A 176 4.11 -10.99 -3.59
N SER A 177 3.51 -10.83 -4.77
CA SER A 177 2.77 -11.89 -5.48
C SER A 177 3.48 -12.34 -6.76
N GLY A 178 4.58 -11.67 -7.13
CA GLY A 178 5.41 -12.00 -8.29
C GLY A 178 6.40 -13.15 -8.05
N THR A 179 7.30 -13.34 -9.02
CA THR A 179 8.24 -14.47 -9.06
C THR A 179 9.70 -14.10 -8.77
N LYS A 180 10.01 -12.80 -8.72
CA LYS A 180 11.33 -12.27 -8.34
C LYS A 180 11.32 -12.06 -6.83
N PHE A 181 12.37 -12.51 -6.12
CA PHE A 181 12.47 -12.43 -4.67
C PHE A 181 13.82 -11.84 -4.22
N TYR A 182 13.82 -11.16 -3.08
CA TYR A 182 15.01 -10.62 -2.43
C TYR A 182 15.30 -11.29 -1.08
N ASP A 183 16.54 -11.16 -0.63
CA ASP A 183 16.92 -11.49 0.74
C ASP A 183 16.33 -10.45 1.70
N GLN A 184 16.02 -10.89 2.92
CA GLN A 184 15.40 -10.09 3.96
C GLN A 184 16.38 -9.82 5.09
N GLY A 185 16.39 -8.60 5.60
CA GLY A 185 17.17 -8.21 6.76
C GLY A 185 16.62 -8.77 8.08
N ASP A 186 17.46 -8.75 9.12
CA ASP A 186 17.01 -8.96 10.49
C ASP A 186 16.83 -7.62 11.19
N PHE A 187 15.58 -7.30 11.53
CA PHE A 187 15.17 -5.98 11.99
C PHE A 187 14.28 -6.12 13.22
N ASP A 188 14.47 -5.23 14.21
CA ASP A 188 13.73 -5.28 15.48
C ASP A 188 12.21 -5.06 15.32
N TYR A 189 11.79 -4.38 14.25
CA TYR A 189 10.37 -4.19 13.93
C TYR A 189 9.72 -5.42 13.29
N LYS A 190 10.48 -6.40 12.80
CA LYS A 190 9.96 -7.56 12.09
C LYS A 190 9.35 -8.56 13.07
N GLU A 191 8.04 -8.72 13.03
CA GLU A 191 7.35 -9.79 13.78
C GLU A 191 7.40 -11.11 12.99
N PHE A 192 7.13 -11.03 11.68
CA PHE A 192 7.13 -12.18 10.80
C PHE A 192 7.68 -11.82 9.43
N GLY A 193 8.41 -12.74 8.82
CA GLY A 193 9.02 -12.52 7.51
C GLY A 193 9.23 -13.83 6.76
N MET A 194 9.05 -13.79 5.45
CA MET A 194 9.27 -14.93 4.55
C MET A 194 9.88 -14.42 3.24
N THR A 195 10.79 -15.20 2.66
CA THR A 195 11.35 -14.95 1.33
C THR A 195 11.06 -16.15 0.42
N LYS A 196 11.21 -15.97 -0.90
CA LYS A 196 11.02 -17.04 -1.90
C LYS A 196 9.61 -17.66 -1.90
N VAL A 197 8.62 -16.90 -1.46
CA VAL A 197 7.21 -17.30 -1.44
C VAL A 197 6.39 -16.13 -1.98
N ALA A 198 5.60 -16.39 -3.01
CA ALA A 198 4.56 -15.46 -3.44
C ALA A 198 3.42 -15.54 -2.43
N THR A 199 2.94 -14.38 -2.00
CA THR A 199 1.93 -14.24 -0.95
C THR A 199 0.74 -13.45 -1.46
N TYR A 200 -0.42 -13.75 -0.90
CA TYR A 200 -1.59 -12.88 -0.92
C TYR A 200 -2.16 -12.86 0.50
N GLN A 201 -2.89 -11.80 0.82
CA GLN A 201 -3.43 -11.58 2.15
C GLN A 201 -4.95 -11.49 2.08
N VAL A 202 -5.61 -12.00 3.11
CA VAL A 202 -7.06 -11.86 3.27
C VAL A 202 -7.34 -11.00 4.50
N LEU A 203 -8.03 -9.88 4.26
CA LEU A 203 -8.57 -9.01 5.30
C LEU A 203 -10.06 -9.30 5.43
N ASP A 204 -10.46 -9.99 6.50
CA ASP A 204 -11.87 -10.16 6.83
C ASP A 204 -12.30 -9.05 7.79
N ILE A 205 -13.14 -8.14 7.29
CA ILE A 205 -13.75 -7.06 8.09
C ILE A 205 -15.13 -7.52 8.55
N LEU A 206 -15.24 -7.84 9.85
CA LEU A 206 -16.49 -8.23 10.48
C LEU A 206 -17.13 -7.00 11.13
N ILE A 207 -18.21 -6.51 10.51
CA ILE A 207 -18.97 -5.35 10.99
C ILE A 207 -19.56 -5.63 12.39
N SER A 208 -20.01 -6.86 12.64
CA SER A 208 -20.53 -7.24 13.95
C SER A 208 -19.36 -7.43 14.92
N GLY A 209 -19.27 -6.52 15.89
CA GLY A 209 -18.25 -6.56 16.95
C GLY A 209 -16.93 -5.91 16.58
N ASP A 210 -16.90 -5.09 15.51
CA ASP A 210 -15.74 -4.34 15.06
C ASP A 210 -14.47 -5.18 15.13
N LYS A 211 -14.42 -6.24 14.31
CA LYS A 211 -13.30 -7.18 14.29
C LYS A 211 -12.67 -7.27 12.90
N LEU A 212 -11.37 -7.04 12.85
CA LEU A 212 -10.51 -7.29 11.70
C LEU A 212 -9.74 -8.59 11.89
N ILE A 213 -9.71 -9.44 10.86
CA ILE A 213 -8.90 -10.64 10.84
C ILE A 213 -7.97 -10.56 9.62
N TYR A 214 -6.68 -10.71 9.88
CA TYR A 214 -5.64 -10.80 8.87
C TYR A 214 -5.17 -12.25 8.73
N ARG A 215 -5.16 -12.78 7.50
CA ARG A 215 -4.74 -14.16 7.18
C ARG A 215 -3.82 -14.20 5.96
#